data_AF-A0A9E6DK03-F1
#
_entry.id   AF-A0A9E6DK03-F1
#
_cell.length_a   1.000
_cell.length_b   1.000
_cell.length_c   1.000
_cell.angle_alpha   90.00
_cell.angle_beta   90.00
_cell.angle_gamma   90.00
#
_symmetry.space_group_name_H-M   'P 1'
#
loop_
_entity.id
_entity.type
_entity.pdbx_description
1 polymer ?
#
loop_
_entity_poly.entity_id
_entity_poly.type
_entity_poly.pdbx_seq_one_letter_code
_entity_poly.pdbx_strand_id
1 'polypeptide(L)'
;MREMVRNFFKASLDRYVEKLNDTGVSERAMDSLRQELGVHEDAIGGGGEVSDLYLEAGILDSFRAYSDLCEADWAENEPGLRQELRKARRDQIKAFLSAAERLEHYSYVTPPGAASTPPAPALEASSRLSVAVEDFIAEHSRQWAKKTVGQNRAYLNILVEFFGPDRLLGTISKQDANEVKKVLQALPASRNTKPRLKAMRLMEAINEPGQKKISPKTINSHIQMFKMFFDWAERHGHSPHSLFEGMKVKKD
;
A
#
# COMPACT_ATOMS: atom_id res chain seq x y z
N MET A 1 -11.25 14.40 -15.84
CA MET A 1 -10.29 15.37 -16.41
C MET A 1 -9.14 15.71 -15.45
N ARG A 2 -9.39 16.37 -14.30
CA ARG A 2 -8.34 16.75 -13.33
C ARG A 2 -7.47 15.60 -12.84
N GLU A 3 -8.09 14.47 -12.50
CA GLU A 3 -7.38 13.27 -12.03
C GLU A 3 -6.48 12.67 -13.12
N MET A 4 -6.94 12.63 -14.36
CA MET A 4 -6.17 12.15 -15.51
C MET A 4 -4.95 13.03 -15.78
N VAL A 5 -5.13 14.37 -15.79
CA VAL A 5 -4.03 15.33 -15.90
C VAL A 5 -3.02 15.15 -14.76
N ARG A 6 -3.51 15.01 -13.51
CA ARG A 6 -2.66 14.76 -12.34
C ARG A 6 -1.83 13.48 -12.49
N ASN A 7 -2.43 12.39 -12.96
CA ASN A 7 -1.74 11.10 -13.10
C ASN A 7 -0.64 11.15 -14.17
N PHE A 8 -0.89 11.81 -15.31
CA PHE A 8 0.11 12.03 -16.35
C PHE A 8 1.36 12.76 -15.81
N PHE A 9 1.16 13.90 -15.16
CA PHE A 9 2.27 14.71 -14.63
C PHE A 9 2.98 14.05 -13.44
N LYS A 10 2.27 13.26 -12.64
CA LYS A 10 2.88 12.45 -11.56
C LYS A 10 3.85 11.41 -12.11
N ALA A 11 3.43 10.63 -13.11
CA ALA A 11 4.29 9.61 -13.73
C ALA A 11 5.55 10.22 -14.37
N SER A 12 5.44 11.42 -14.92
CA SER A 12 6.58 12.18 -15.42
C SER A 12 7.49 12.69 -14.30
N LEU A 13 6.92 13.18 -13.19
CA LEU A 13 7.69 13.68 -12.04
C LEU A 13 8.54 12.59 -11.38
N ASP A 14 7.98 11.39 -11.19
CA ASP A 14 8.70 10.28 -10.55
C ASP A 14 9.98 9.93 -11.35
N ARG A 15 9.89 9.90 -12.68
CA ARG A 15 11.06 9.69 -13.57
C ARG A 15 12.09 10.81 -13.48
N TYR A 16 11.64 12.06 -13.35
CA TYR A 16 12.54 13.20 -13.22
C TYR A 16 13.27 13.21 -11.88
N VAL A 17 12.59 12.89 -10.78
CA VAL A 17 13.19 12.80 -9.44
C VAL A 17 14.17 11.63 -9.34
N GLU A 18 13.86 10.48 -9.93
CA GLU A 18 14.80 9.35 -10.01
C GLU A 18 16.09 9.75 -10.73
N LYS A 19 15.97 10.37 -11.91
CA LYS A 19 17.13 10.85 -12.68
C LYS A 19 17.94 11.93 -11.96
N LEU A 20 17.26 12.80 -11.21
CA LEU A 20 17.89 13.84 -10.38
C LEU A 20 18.75 13.22 -9.28
N ASN A 21 18.31 12.13 -8.64
CA ASN A 21 19.10 11.41 -7.63
C ASN A 21 20.36 10.75 -8.23
N ASP A 22 20.29 10.27 -9.46
CA ASP A 22 21.38 9.54 -10.10
C ASP A 22 22.45 10.46 -10.71
N THR A 23 22.02 11.57 -11.33
CA THR A 23 22.88 12.40 -12.20
C THR A 23 22.96 13.87 -11.80
N GLY A 24 22.16 14.31 -10.83
CA GLY A 24 21.99 15.73 -10.52
C GLY A 24 21.34 16.52 -11.66
N VAL A 25 21.21 17.83 -11.49
CA VAL A 25 20.69 18.75 -12.52
C VAL A 25 21.60 19.96 -12.62
N SER A 26 21.87 20.43 -13.83
CA SER A 26 22.68 21.62 -14.04
C SER A 26 21.95 22.90 -13.62
N GLU A 27 22.70 23.88 -13.13
CA GLU A 27 22.18 25.19 -12.73
C GLU A 27 21.40 25.87 -13.88
N ARG A 28 21.91 25.78 -15.12
CA ARG A 28 21.21 26.27 -16.32
C ARG A 28 19.84 25.62 -16.53
N ALA A 29 19.70 24.32 -16.26
CA ALA A 29 18.41 23.64 -16.38
C ALA A 29 17.45 24.05 -15.25
N MET A 30 17.98 24.29 -14.04
CA MET A 30 17.21 24.82 -12.91
C MET A 30 16.67 26.24 -13.20
N ASP A 31 17.49 27.10 -13.80
CA ASP A 31 17.07 28.46 -14.15
C ASP A 31 16.00 28.48 -15.24
N SER A 32 16.12 27.62 -16.26
CA SER A 32 15.06 27.44 -17.26
C SER A 32 13.74 27.00 -16.62
N LEU A 33 13.78 26.10 -15.63
CA LEU A 33 12.59 25.66 -14.91
C LEU A 33 12.00 26.75 -14.01
N ARG A 34 12.84 27.57 -13.36
CA ARG A 34 12.36 28.75 -12.59
C ARG A 34 11.70 29.78 -13.50
N GLN A 35 12.25 30.01 -14.68
CA GLN A 35 11.66 30.90 -15.68
C GLN A 35 10.30 30.35 -16.16
N GLU A 36 10.22 29.07 -16.52
CA GLU A 36 8.96 28.42 -16.91
C GLU A 36 7.93 28.48 -15.77
N LEU A 37 8.37 28.28 -14.51
CA LEU A 37 7.49 28.37 -13.35
C LEU A 37 6.82 29.74 -13.23
N GLY A 38 7.59 30.83 -13.37
CA GLY A 38 7.06 32.19 -13.33
C GLY A 38 5.98 32.42 -14.40
N VAL A 39 6.21 31.93 -15.62
CA VAL A 39 5.23 32.02 -16.73
C VAL A 39 3.92 31.30 -16.38
N HIS A 40 3.98 30.10 -15.78
CA HIS A 40 2.77 29.37 -15.38
C HIS A 40 2.06 29.97 -14.15
N GLU A 41 2.81 30.64 -13.25
CA GLU A 41 2.23 31.36 -12.10
C GLU A 41 1.47 32.61 -12.54
N ASP A 42 2.03 33.38 -13.47
CA ASP A 42 1.41 34.59 -14.02
C ASP A 42 0.16 34.25 -14.86
N ALA A 43 0.17 33.10 -15.55
CA ALA A 43 -0.95 32.60 -16.35
C ALA A 43 -2.25 32.32 -15.57
N ILE A 44 -2.22 32.37 -14.23
CA ILE A 44 -3.40 32.24 -13.36
C ILE A 44 -4.24 33.53 -13.37
N GLY A 45 -3.61 34.70 -13.57
CA GLY A 45 -4.25 36.02 -13.60
C GLY A 45 -4.57 36.58 -14.99
N GLY A 46 -4.01 35.97 -16.05
CA GLY A 46 -4.13 36.38 -17.46
C GLY A 46 -2.90 35.92 -18.25
N GLY A 47 -2.95 35.88 -19.60
CA GLY A 47 -1.76 35.54 -20.41
C GLY A 47 -1.47 34.05 -20.61
N GLY A 48 -2.51 33.20 -20.63
CA GLY A 48 -2.39 31.75 -20.84
C GLY A 48 -1.65 31.34 -22.13
N GLU A 49 -1.60 32.20 -23.15
CA GLU A 49 -0.96 31.92 -24.45
C GLU A 49 0.54 31.63 -24.32
N VAL A 50 1.27 32.38 -23.48
CA VAL A 50 2.72 32.17 -23.30
C VAL A 50 2.99 30.89 -22.50
N SER A 51 2.14 30.60 -21.53
CA SER A 51 2.19 29.36 -20.75
C SER A 51 1.84 28.13 -21.61
N ASP A 52 0.92 28.29 -22.55
CA ASP A 52 0.54 27.24 -23.50
C ASP A 52 1.69 26.89 -24.46
N LEU A 53 2.56 27.83 -24.84
CA LEU A 53 3.76 27.51 -25.65
C LEU A 53 4.69 26.49 -24.97
N TYR A 54 4.81 26.53 -23.64
CA TYR A 54 5.58 25.53 -22.88
C TYR A 54 4.89 24.17 -22.83
N LEU A 55 3.57 24.13 -22.94
CA LEU A 55 2.80 22.89 -23.02
C LEU A 55 2.80 22.29 -24.43
N GLU A 56 2.86 23.13 -25.46
CA GLU A 56 2.88 22.72 -26.86
C GLU A 56 4.24 22.11 -27.27
N ALA A 57 5.30 22.34 -26.51
CA ALA A 57 6.61 21.72 -26.67
C ALA A 57 6.62 20.22 -26.23
N GLY A 58 5.81 19.39 -26.88
CA GLY A 58 5.78 17.92 -26.73
C GLY A 58 4.98 17.37 -25.55
N ILE A 59 4.59 18.23 -24.58
CA ILE A 59 3.75 17.82 -23.44
C ILE A 59 2.31 17.55 -23.93
N LEU A 60 1.78 18.39 -24.81
CA LEU A 60 0.42 18.25 -25.32
C LEU A 60 0.23 16.96 -26.12
N ASP A 61 1.16 16.64 -27.03
CA ASP A 61 1.12 15.41 -27.83
C ASP A 61 1.25 14.17 -26.95
N SER A 62 2.17 14.20 -25.98
CA SER A 62 2.34 13.12 -25.00
C SER A 62 1.11 12.93 -24.13
N PHE A 63 0.45 14.01 -23.74
CA PHE A 63 -0.79 13.96 -22.97
C PHE A 63 -1.95 13.42 -23.79
N ARG A 64 -2.09 13.84 -25.06
CA ARG A 64 -3.10 13.29 -25.99
C ARG A 64 -2.96 11.78 -26.11
N ALA A 65 -1.75 11.30 -26.37
CA ALA A 65 -1.45 9.88 -26.45
C ALA A 65 -1.73 9.12 -25.14
N TYR A 66 -1.53 9.77 -23.98
CA TYR A 66 -1.82 9.18 -22.67
C TYR A 66 -3.32 9.12 -22.35
N SER A 67 -4.08 10.14 -22.77
CA SER A 67 -5.47 10.36 -22.35
C SER A 67 -6.51 9.52 -23.09
N ASP A 68 -6.14 8.95 -24.25
CA ASP A 68 -7.03 8.18 -25.15
C ASP A 68 -8.34 8.90 -25.50
N LEU A 69 -8.36 10.24 -25.43
CA LEU A 69 -9.51 11.05 -25.82
C LEU A 69 -9.62 11.12 -27.33
N CYS A 70 -10.84 10.99 -27.86
CA CYS A 70 -11.07 11.26 -29.28
C CYS A 70 -11.03 12.77 -29.57
N GLU A 71 -10.79 13.14 -30.84
CA GLU A 71 -10.68 14.55 -31.26
C GLU A 71 -11.94 15.37 -30.91
N ALA A 72 -13.12 14.75 -30.92
CA ALA A 72 -14.37 15.43 -30.56
C ALA A 72 -14.43 15.74 -29.06
N ASP A 73 -14.12 14.77 -28.20
CA ASP A 73 -14.08 14.94 -26.74
C ASP A 73 -12.98 15.92 -26.31
N TRP A 74 -11.86 15.93 -27.05
CA TRP A 74 -10.79 16.90 -26.84
C TRP A 74 -11.27 18.32 -27.12
N ALA A 75 -11.83 18.56 -28.31
CA ALA A 75 -12.26 19.89 -28.74
C ALA A 75 -13.35 20.47 -27.82
N GLU A 76 -14.28 19.62 -27.34
CA GLU A 76 -15.33 20.02 -26.40
C GLU A 76 -14.75 20.53 -25.06
N ASN A 77 -13.62 19.98 -24.63
CA ASN A 77 -13.06 20.21 -23.30
C ASN A 77 -11.75 21.03 -23.29
N GLU A 78 -11.24 21.43 -24.46
CA GLU A 78 -9.90 22.01 -24.63
C GLU A 78 -9.60 23.18 -23.68
N PRO A 79 -10.48 24.18 -23.49
CA PRO A 79 -10.17 25.32 -22.62
C PRO A 79 -9.97 24.92 -21.15
N GLY A 80 -10.83 24.03 -20.65
CA GLY A 80 -10.75 23.50 -19.29
C GLY A 80 -9.53 22.61 -19.11
N LEU A 81 -9.23 21.80 -20.13
CA LEU A 81 -8.08 20.91 -20.11
C LEU A 81 -6.76 21.69 -20.13
N ARG A 82 -6.61 22.71 -20.99
CA ARG A 82 -5.44 23.60 -21.00
C ARG A 82 -5.24 24.27 -19.66
N GLN A 83 -6.31 24.75 -19.02
CA GLN A 83 -6.24 25.33 -17.69
C GLN A 83 -5.69 24.33 -16.65
N GLU A 84 -6.12 23.07 -16.68
CA GLU A 84 -5.65 22.04 -15.77
C GLU A 84 -4.22 21.59 -16.08
N LEU A 85 -3.83 21.51 -17.36
CA LEU A 85 -2.45 21.22 -17.79
C LEU A 85 -1.48 22.29 -17.29
N ARG A 86 -1.84 23.58 -17.40
CA ARG A 86 -1.04 24.69 -16.86
C ARG A 86 -0.82 24.57 -15.35
N LYS A 87 -1.90 24.32 -14.60
CA LYS A 87 -1.82 24.10 -13.14
C LYS A 87 -0.92 22.91 -12.81
N ALA A 88 -1.09 21.80 -13.49
CA ALA A 88 -0.35 20.58 -13.21
C ALA A 88 1.13 20.70 -13.56
N ARG A 89 1.48 21.35 -14.69
CA ARG A 89 2.87 21.62 -15.05
C ARG A 89 3.55 22.55 -14.05
N ARG A 90 2.89 23.63 -13.65
CA ARG A 90 3.36 24.53 -12.57
C ARG A 90 3.70 23.75 -11.30
N ASP A 91 2.77 22.92 -10.83
CA ASP A 91 2.94 22.20 -9.57
C ASP A 91 4.01 21.10 -9.69
N GLN A 92 4.15 20.49 -10.88
CA GLN A 92 5.24 19.56 -11.18
C GLN A 92 6.62 20.24 -11.08
N ILE A 93 6.77 21.43 -11.68
CA ILE A 93 8.03 22.18 -11.64
C ILE A 93 8.37 22.59 -10.20
N LYS A 94 7.38 23.08 -9.43
CA LYS A 94 7.56 23.40 -8.01
C LYS A 94 8.07 22.19 -7.21
N ALA A 95 7.44 21.04 -7.41
CA ALA A 95 7.82 19.81 -6.71
C ALA A 95 9.24 19.37 -7.07
N PHE A 96 9.62 19.49 -8.35
CA PHE A 96 10.95 19.16 -8.83
C PHE A 96 12.03 20.11 -8.28
N LEU A 97 11.81 21.42 -8.36
CA LEU A 97 12.75 22.42 -7.81
C LEU A 97 12.95 22.23 -6.30
N SER A 98 11.87 21.95 -5.56
CA SER A 98 11.93 21.64 -4.13
C SER A 98 12.67 20.33 -3.84
N ALA A 99 12.56 19.32 -4.72
CA ALA A 99 13.32 18.08 -4.58
C ALA A 99 14.82 18.29 -4.81
N ALA A 100 15.19 19.10 -5.80
CA ALA A 100 16.58 19.44 -6.07
C ALA A 100 17.23 20.24 -4.93
N GLU A 101 16.54 21.25 -4.39
CA GLU A 101 17.03 22.04 -3.25
C GLU A 101 17.26 21.17 -2.00
N ARG A 102 16.43 20.16 -1.77
CA ARG A 102 16.64 19.18 -0.67
C ARG A 102 17.89 18.32 -0.84
N LEU A 103 18.37 18.11 -2.07
CA LEU A 103 19.59 17.33 -2.31
C LEU A 103 20.85 18.17 -2.10
N GLU A 104 20.77 19.49 -2.23
CA GLU A 104 21.89 20.40 -1.97
C GLU A 104 22.16 20.61 -0.47
N HIS A 105 21.20 20.28 0.38
CA HIS A 105 21.28 20.52 1.82
C HIS A 105 21.01 19.26 2.64
N TYR A 106 21.98 18.85 3.45
CA TYR A 106 21.75 17.83 4.47
C TYR A 106 20.91 18.41 5.62
N SER A 107 19.70 17.86 5.82
CA SER A 107 18.89 18.16 7.01
C SER A 107 19.15 17.14 8.11
N TYR A 108 19.62 17.62 9.27
CA TYR A 108 19.85 16.82 10.48
C TYR A 108 18.80 17.07 11.57
N VAL A 109 17.84 17.95 11.31
CA VAL A 109 16.76 18.28 12.25
C VAL A 109 15.48 17.63 11.74
N THR A 110 14.96 16.66 12.47
CA THR A 110 13.60 16.15 12.27
C THR A 110 12.62 17.21 12.79
N PRO A 111 11.79 17.83 11.94
CA PRO A 111 10.77 18.76 12.42
C PRO A 111 9.75 17.99 13.27
N PRO A 112 9.35 18.48 14.46
CA PRO A 112 8.23 17.92 15.19
C PRO A 112 6.95 18.26 14.40
N GLY A 113 6.54 17.38 13.51
CA GLY A 113 5.36 17.58 12.65
C GLY A 113 5.54 17.17 11.20
N ALA A 114 6.78 17.01 10.71
CA ALA A 114 7.02 16.24 9.50
C ALA A 114 7.27 14.79 9.90
N ALA A 115 6.19 14.10 10.28
CA ALA A 115 6.16 12.71 9.91
C ALA A 115 6.31 12.72 8.39
N SER A 116 7.49 12.33 7.89
CA SER A 116 7.52 11.59 6.64
C SER A 116 6.39 10.60 6.80
N THR A 117 5.25 10.81 6.15
CA THR A 117 4.35 9.69 5.91
C THR A 117 5.28 8.69 5.23
N PRO A 118 5.60 7.54 5.86
CA PRO A 118 6.13 6.43 5.07
C PRO A 118 5.21 6.36 3.86
N PRO A 119 5.70 6.13 2.62
CA PRO A 119 4.79 5.96 1.49
C PRO A 119 3.68 5.05 1.99
N ALA A 120 2.44 5.56 2.03
CA ALA A 120 1.35 4.90 2.71
C ALA A 120 1.42 3.44 2.22
N PRO A 121 1.68 2.45 3.10
CA PRO A 121 1.96 1.12 2.62
C PRO A 121 0.68 0.61 2.01
N ALA A 122 0.58 0.69 0.68
CA ALA A 122 -0.28 -0.08 -0.19
C ALA A 122 -1.67 -0.42 0.39
N LEU A 123 -2.36 0.52 1.07
CA LEU A 123 -3.70 0.24 1.57
C LEU A 123 -4.66 -0.02 0.41
N GLU A 124 -4.40 0.57 -0.76
CA GLU A 124 -5.18 0.32 -1.98
C GLU A 124 -4.87 -1.03 -2.67
N ALA A 125 -3.76 -1.70 -2.34
CA ALA A 125 -3.44 -3.05 -2.87
C ALA A 125 -3.59 -4.18 -1.82
N SER A 126 -3.91 -3.83 -0.57
CA SER A 126 -4.09 -4.81 0.51
C SER A 126 -5.43 -5.53 0.37
N SER A 127 -5.40 -6.83 0.12
CA SER A 127 -6.60 -7.68 0.11
C SER A 127 -7.26 -7.78 1.49
N ARG A 128 -8.58 -8.02 1.49
CA ARG A 128 -9.33 -8.44 2.69
C ARG A 128 -8.83 -9.81 3.15
N LEU A 129 -8.72 -10.00 4.47
CA LEU A 129 -8.16 -11.20 5.09
C LEU A 129 -8.88 -12.48 4.64
N SER A 130 -10.21 -12.48 4.62
CA SER A 130 -10.99 -13.66 4.20
C SER A 130 -10.70 -14.06 2.75
N VAL A 131 -10.66 -13.10 1.83
CA VAL A 131 -10.36 -13.31 0.41
C VAL A 131 -8.96 -13.88 0.24
N ALA A 132 -7.97 -13.24 0.86
CA ALA A 132 -6.58 -13.68 0.77
C ALA A 132 -6.35 -15.08 1.36
N VAL A 133 -7.10 -15.46 2.40
CA VAL A 133 -7.05 -16.84 2.95
C VAL A 133 -7.57 -17.85 1.93
N GLU A 134 -8.66 -17.54 1.21
CA GLU A 134 -9.18 -18.42 0.16
C GLU A 134 -8.17 -18.56 -0.99
N ASP A 135 -7.60 -17.45 -1.46
CA ASP A 135 -6.61 -17.43 -2.54
C ASP A 135 -5.37 -18.25 -2.17
N PHE A 136 -4.85 -18.03 -0.95
CA PHE A 136 -3.73 -18.79 -0.42
C PHE A 136 -4.02 -20.30 -0.38
N ILE A 137 -5.20 -20.69 0.11
CA ILE A 137 -5.59 -22.11 0.16
C ILE A 137 -5.77 -22.66 -1.26
N ALA A 138 -6.39 -21.92 -2.17
CA ALA A 138 -6.60 -22.34 -3.55
C ALA A 138 -5.26 -22.65 -4.24
N GLU A 139 -4.26 -21.78 -4.04
CA GLU A 139 -2.91 -21.94 -4.60
C GLU A 139 -2.18 -23.16 -4.03
N HIS A 140 -2.22 -23.36 -2.70
CA HIS A 140 -1.42 -24.38 -2.05
C HIS A 140 -2.13 -25.74 -1.91
N SER A 141 -3.46 -25.78 -2.03
CA SER A 141 -4.26 -26.99 -1.81
C SER A 141 -3.87 -28.16 -2.72
N ARG A 142 -3.38 -27.87 -3.93
CA ARG A 142 -2.90 -28.89 -4.89
C ARG A 142 -1.70 -29.69 -4.36
N GLN A 143 -0.92 -29.10 -3.46
CA GLN A 143 0.27 -29.71 -2.87
C GLN A 143 -0.04 -30.42 -1.54
N TRP A 144 -1.25 -30.26 -1.01
CA TRP A 144 -1.66 -30.80 0.28
C TRP A 144 -2.65 -31.95 0.14
N ALA A 145 -2.52 -32.96 0.99
CA ALA A 145 -3.57 -33.95 1.15
C ALA A 145 -4.87 -33.29 1.61
N LYS A 146 -6.04 -33.78 1.19
CA LYS A 146 -7.36 -33.18 1.50
C LYS A 146 -7.57 -32.91 2.99
N LYS A 147 -7.14 -33.84 3.86
CA LYS A 147 -7.22 -33.69 5.32
C LYS A 147 -6.38 -32.51 5.83
N THR A 148 -5.20 -32.30 5.25
CA THR A 148 -4.29 -31.20 5.58
C THR A 148 -4.87 -29.85 5.15
N VAL A 149 -5.55 -29.78 4.00
CA VAL A 149 -6.25 -28.55 3.56
C VAL A 149 -7.26 -28.10 4.61
N GLY A 150 -8.12 -29.02 5.08
CA GLY A 150 -9.11 -28.72 6.11
C GLY A 150 -8.49 -28.26 7.43
N GLN A 151 -7.37 -28.88 7.83
CA GLN A 151 -6.63 -28.49 9.04
C GLN A 151 -5.98 -27.10 8.90
N ASN A 152 -5.32 -26.82 7.78
CA ASN A 152 -4.69 -25.53 7.51
C ASN A 152 -5.72 -24.40 7.47
N ARG A 153 -6.86 -24.65 6.83
CA ARG A 153 -8.02 -23.75 6.83
C ARG A 153 -8.53 -23.48 8.24
N ALA A 154 -8.68 -24.51 9.07
CA ALA A 154 -9.09 -24.35 10.46
C ALA A 154 -8.11 -23.49 11.27
N TYR A 155 -6.81 -23.58 10.99
CA TYR A 155 -5.82 -22.69 11.59
C TYR A 155 -6.05 -21.25 11.15
N LEU A 156 -6.09 -20.99 9.84
CA LEU A 156 -6.25 -19.63 9.30
C LEU A 156 -7.58 -18.97 9.71
N ASN A 157 -8.64 -19.76 9.90
CA ASN A 157 -9.92 -19.25 10.40
C ASN A 157 -9.82 -18.62 11.80
N ILE A 158 -8.82 -18.96 12.61
CA ILE A 158 -8.57 -18.26 13.88
C ILE A 158 -8.20 -16.79 13.63
N LEU A 159 -7.42 -16.50 12.59
CA LEU A 159 -7.10 -15.11 12.22
C LEU A 159 -8.36 -14.36 11.77
N VAL A 160 -9.18 -15.01 10.94
CA VAL A 160 -10.44 -14.43 10.43
C VAL A 160 -11.41 -14.14 11.58
N GLU A 161 -11.55 -15.06 12.54
CA GLU A 161 -12.42 -14.88 13.71
C GLU A 161 -11.88 -13.81 14.67
N PHE A 162 -10.56 -13.69 14.81
CA PHE A 162 -9.93 -12.69 15.68
C PHE A 162 -9.99 -11.27 15.10
N PHE A 163 -9.62 -11.09 13.83
CA PHE A 163 -9.54 -9.77 13.19
C PHE A 163 -10.83 -9.32 12.50
N GLY A 164 -11.70 -10.27 12.15
CA GLY A 164 -12.82 -10.07 11.25
C GLY A 164 -12.43 -10.33 9.78
N PRO A 165 -13.41 -10.75 8.94
CA PRO A 165 -13.16 -11.14 7.56
C PRO A 165 -12.69 -9.99 6.67
N ASP A 166 -13.15 -8.77 6.96
CA ASP A 166 -12.86 -7.58 6.15
C ASP A 166 -11.58 -6.85 6.57
N ARG A 167 -10.85 -7.36 7.57
CA ARG A 167 -9.55 -6.77 7.97
C ARG A 167 -8.62 -6.75 6.77
N LEU A 168 -8.06 -5.59 6.45
CA LEU A 168 -7.06 -5.46 5.40
C LEU A 168 -5.72 -6.01 5.90
N LEU A 169 -5.09 -6.92 5.14
CA LEU A 169 -3.81 -7.53 5.51
C LEU A 169 -2.71 -6.51 5.82
N GLY A 170 -2.62 -5.44 5.03
CA GLY A 170 -1.65 -4.37 5.22
C GLY A 170 -1.80 -3.55 6.51
N THR A 171 -2.91 -3.73 7.24
CA THR A 171 -3.15 -3.10 8.55
C THR A 171 -2.82 -3.99 9.74
N ILE A 172 -2.40 -5.24 9.51
CA ILE A 172 -2.07 -6.17 10.59
C ILE A 172 -0.61 -5.95 10.97
N SER A 173 -0.37 -5.57 12.22
CA SER A 173 0.94 -5.21 12.74
C SER A 173 1.63 -6.38 13.47
N LYS A 174 2.91 -6.21 13.81
CA LYS A 174 3.62 -7.12 14.72
C LYS A 174 3.00 -7.18 16.12
N GLN A 175 2.39 -6.09 16.59
CA GLN A 175 1.66 -6.08 17.86
C GLN A 175 0.41 -6.96 17.78
N ASP A 176 -0.34 -6.86 16.68
CA ASP A 176 -1.49 -7.72 16.43
C ASP A 176 -1.10 -9.21 16.40
N ALA A 177 0.03 -9.56 15.77
CA ALA A 177 0.56 -10.92 15.76
C ALA A 177 0.91 -11.43 17.18
N ASN A 178 1.41 -10.56 18.07
CA ASN A 178 1.64 -10.91 19.47
C ASN A 178 0.32 -11.16 20.23
N GLU A 179 -0.73 -10.38 19.96
CA GLU A 179 -2.05 -10.62 20.56
C GLU A 179 -2.65 -11.95 20.09
N VAL A 180 -2.53 -12.28 18.79
CA VAL A 180 -2.94 -13.60 18.27
C VAL A 180 -2.19 -14.72 18.96
N LYS A 181 -0.88 -14.56 19.22
CA LYS A 181 -0.09 -15.57 19.95
C LYS A 181 -0.64 -15.79 21.38
N LYS A 182 -1.03 -14.72 22.08
CA LYS A 182 -1.68 -14.85 23.41
C LYS A 182 -3.01 -15.59 23.32
N VAL A 183 -3.81 -15.30 22.29
CA VAL A 183 -5.06 -16.03 22.01
C VAL A 183 -4.79 -17.51 21.78
N LEU A 184 -3.78 -17.88 21.00
CA LEU A 184 -3.39 -19.28 20.80
C LEU A 184 -2.97 -19.95 22.12
N GLN A 185 -2.22 -19.26 22.97
CA GLN A 185 -1.80 -19.79 24.28
C GLN A 185 -2.99 -20.00 25.22
N ALA A 186 -4.09 -19.25 25.06
CA ALA A 186 -5.31 -19.42 25.82
C ALA A 186 -6.33 -20.37 25.15
N LEU A 187 -6.10 -20.78 23.91
CA LEU A 187 -7.08 -21.53 23.12
C LEU A 187 -7.38 -22.91 23.73
N PRO A 188 -8.65 -23.25 24.01
CA PRO A 188 -9.03 -24.59 24.45
C PRO A 188 -8.69 -25.66 23.42
N ALA A 189 -8.04 -26.75 23.85
CA ALA A 189 -7.76 -27.91 23.00
C ALA A 189 -9.05 -28.58 22.49
N SER A 190 -10.13 -28.43 23.25
CA SER A 190 -11.48 -28.92 22.94
C SER A 190 -12.33 -27.97 22.10
N ARG A 191 -11.77 -26.85 21.59
CA ARG A 191 -12.49 -25.82 20.82
C ARG A 191 -13.41 -26.40 19.74
N ASN A 192 -12.90 -27.36 18.97
CA ASN A 192 -13.62 -27.96 17.83
C ASN A 192 -14.32 -29.29 18.16
N THR A 193 -14.12 -29.85 19.37
CA THR A 193 -14.68 -31.14 19.76
C THR A 193 -15.89 -31.02 20.68
N LYS A 194 -15.94 -30.00 21.54
CA LYS A 194 -17.11 -29.74 22.40
C LYS A 194 -18.13 -28.87 21.68
N PRO A 195 -19.39 -29.30 21.50
CA PRO A 195 -20.42 -28.52 20.81
C PRO A 195 -20.61 -27.12 21.39
N ARG A 196 -20.60 -26.98 22.73
CA ARG A 196 -20.69 -25.69 23.42
C ARG A 196 -19.56 -24.74 23.02
N LEU A 197 -18.31 -25.21 23.07
CA LEU A 197 -17.17 -24.38 22.69
C LEU A 197 -17.15 -24.06 21.20
N LYS A 198 -17.65 -24.95 20.35
CA LYS A 198 -17.74 -24.74 18.90
C LYS A 198 -18.73 -23.63 18.51
N ALA A 199 -19.78 -23.45 19.31
CA ALA A 199 -20.80 -22.42 19.08
C ALA A 199 -20.42 -21.03 19.61
N MET A 200 -19.45 -20.95 20.52
CA MET A 200 -18.99 -19.68 21.11
C MET A 200 -18.10 -18.90 20.13
N ARG A 201 -18.00 -17.58 20.29
CA ARG A 201 -16.97 -16.80 19.60
C ARG A 201 -15.59 -17.07 20.21
N LEU A 202 -14.53 -16.86 19.43
CA LEU A 202 -13.14 -17.14 19.82
C LEU A 202 -12.79 -16.50 21.17
N MET A 203 -13.06 -15.21 21.31
CA MET A 203 -12.76 -14.45 22.53
C MET A 203 -13.57 -14.93 23.74
N GLU A 204 -14.77 -15.46 23.54
CA GLU A 204 -15.56 -16.06 24.63
C GLU A 204 -14.98 -17.43 25.01
N ALA A 205 -14.60 -18.25 24.03
CA ALA A 205 -14.09 -19.59 24.27
C ALA A 205 -12.73 -19.60 24.99
N ILE A 206 -11.85 -18.64 24.72
CA ILE A 206 -10.56 -18.54 25.43
C ILE A 206 -10.70 -18.10 26.89
N ASN A 207 -11.85 -17.49 27.24
CA ASN A 207 -12.17 -17.06 28.60
C ASN A 207 -13.03 -18.09 29.36
N GLU A 208 -13.43 -19.20 28.73
CA GLU A 208 -14.20 -20.25 29.39
C GLU A 208 -13.33 -20.99 30.42
N PRO A 209 -13.72 -21.03 31.71
CA PRO A 209 -12.92 -21.66 32.75
C PRO A 209 -12.88 -23.19 32.60
N GLY A 210 -11.85 -23.81 33.19
CA GLY A 210 -11.74 -25.27 33.32
C GLY A 210 -11.40 -26.01 32.02
N GLN A 211 -11.06 -25.31 30.92
CA GLN A 211 -10.61 -25.96 29.68
C GLN A 211 -9.10 -26.17 29.66
N LYS A 212 -8.67 -27.37 29.24
CA LYS A 212 -7.26 -27.63 28.92
C LYS A 212 -6.89 -26.88 27.64
N LYS A 213 -5.82 -26.08 27.72
CA LYS A 213 -5.28 -25.30 26.59
C LYS A 213 -4.56 -26.20 25.58
N ILE A 214 -4.41 -25.73 24.35
CA ILE A 214 -3.64 -26.42 23.31
C ILE A 214 -2.16 -26.56 23.72
N SER A 215 -1.51 -27.63 23.25
CA SER A 215 -0.10 -27.89 23.54
C SER A 215 0.84 -26.89 22.84
N PRO A 216 2.08 -26.70 23.33
CA PRO A 216 3.10 -25.91 22.62
C PRO A 216 3.34 -26.38 21.17
N LYS A 217 3.26 -27.69 20.93
CA LYS A 217 3.35 -28.27 19.57
C LYS A 217 2.22 -27.74 18.67
N THR A 218 0.99 -27.73 19.17
CA THR A 218 -0.18 -27.23 18.43
C THR A 218 -0.09 -25.73 18.19
N ILE A 219 0.35 -24.95 19.18
CA ILE A 219 0.60 -23.50 19.04
C ILE A 219 1.61 -23.26 17.92
N ASN A 220 2.72 -23.99 17.93
CA ASN A 220 3.76 -23.85 16.92
C ASN A 220 3.30 -24.25 15.51
N SER A 221 2.37 -25.20 15.37
CA SER A 221 1.74 -25.50 14.08
C SER A 221 0.88 -24.34 13.55
N HIS A 222 0.14 -23.65 14.42
CA HIS A 222 -0.60 -22.45 14.03
C HIS A 222 0.35 -21.33 13.61
N ILE A 223 1.35 -21.03 14.45
CA ILE A 223 2.36 -19.99 14.17
C ILE A 223 3.06 -20.26 12.84
N GLN A 224 3.44 -21.51 12.55
CA GLN A 224 4.06 -21.87 11.28
C GLN A 224 3.12 -21.64 10.09
N MET A 225 1.84 -21.98 10.23
CA MET A 225 0.84 -21.75 9.19
C MET A 225 0.60 -20.25 8.96
N PHE A 226 0.51 -19.47 10.03
CA PHE A 226 0.31 -18.02 9.96
C PHE A 226 1.52 -17.35 9.30
N LYS A 227 2.73 -17.75 9.68
CA LYS A 227 3.95 -17.28 9.05
C LYS A 227 3.94 -17.55 7.54
N MET A 228 3.66 -18.79 7.13
CA MET A 228 3.63 -19.17 5.72
C MET A 228 2.58 -18.36 4.93
N PHE A 229 1.43 -18.08 5.54
CA PHE A 229 0.40 -17.22 4.96
C PHE A 229 0.86 -15.75 4.81
N PHE A 230 1.48 -15.16 5.84
CA PHE A 230 1.96 -13.78 5.77
C PHE A 230 3.22 -13.62 4.88
N ASP A 231 4.08 -14.64 4.79
CA ASP A 231 5.18 -14.70 3.81
C ASP A 231 4.64 -14.73 2.36
N TRP A 232 3.52 -15.41 2.14
CA TRP A 232 2.83 -15.41 0.84
C TRP A 232 2.18 -14.05 0.57
N ALA A 233 1.47 -13.49 1.56
CA ALA A 233 0.79 -12.20 1.43
C ALA A 233 1.77 -11.05 1.12
N GLU A 234 2.95 -11.06 1.73
CA GLU A 234 4.01 -10.08 1.43
C GLU A 234 4.51 -10.21 -0.01
N ARG A 235 4.84 -11.43 -0.46
CA ARG A 235 5.31 -11.68 -1.83
C ARG A 235 4.29 -11.28 -2.90
N HIS A 236 3.00 -11.31 -2.57
CA HIS A 236 1.91 -10.92 -3.46
C HIS A 236 1.48 -9.45 -3.30
N GLY A 237 2.19 -8.67 -2.48
CA GLY A 237 1.91 -7.25 -2.27
C GLY A 237 0.67 -6.94 -1.43
N HIS A 238 0.10 -7.94 -0.75
CA HIS A 238 -1.07 -7.76 0.13
C HIS A 238 -0.70 -7.29 1.54
N SER A 239 0.53 -7.53 1.97
CA SER A 239 1.07 -7.11 3.27
C SER A 239 2.43 -6.42 3.08
N PRO A 240 2.73 -5.32 3.81
CA PRO A 240 4.02 -4.65 3.71
C PRO A 240 5.15 -5.38 4.46
N HIS A 241 4.84 -6.41 5.24
CA HIS A 241 5.84 -7.22 5.93
C HIS A 241 5.31 -8.61 6.27
N SER A 242 6.21 -9.59 6.33
CA SER A 242 5.94 -10.89 6.95
C SER A 242 5.73 -10.75 8.47
N LEU A 243 4.92 -11.67 9.03
CA LEU A 243 4.57 -11.76 10.43
C LEU A 243 4.82 -13.17 10.97
N PHE A 244 4.81 -13.32 12.30
CA PHE A 244 5.00 -14.59 13.01
C PHE A 244 6.41 -15.22 12.93
N GLU A 245 7.37 -14.54 12.32
CA GLU A 245 8.79 -14.90 12.37
C GLU A 245 9.32 -14.92 13.80
N GLY A 246 10.08 -15.97 14.16
CA GLY A 246 10.64 -16.13 15.51
C GLY A 246 9.63 -16.27 16.66
N MET A 247 8.32 -16.38 16.38
CA MET A 247 7.29 -16.35 17.44
C MET A 247 7.00 -17.70 18.11
N LYS A 248 7.67 -18.78 17.71
CA LYS A 248 7.46 -20.12 18.28
C LYS A 248 7.65 -20.15 19.80
N VAL A 249 6.86 -20.98 20.48
CA VAL A 249 6.98 -21.23 21.92
C VAL A 249 7.93 -22.41 22.17
N LYS A 250 8.63 -22.38 23.31
CA LYS A 250 9.48 -23.50 23.75
C LYS A 250 8.62 -24.76 23.88
N LYS A 251 9.18 -25.89 23.46
CA LYS A 251 8.58 -27.20 23.73
C LYS A 251 8.85 -27.52 25.21
N ASP A 252 7.83 -27.98 25.91
CA ASP A 252 7.98 -28.62 27.22
C ASP A 252 8.68 -29.97 27.08
#